data_AF-A0A961WQV7-F1
#
_entry.id   AF-A0A961WQV7-F1
#
_cell.length_a   1.000
_cell.length_b   1.000
_cell.length_c   1.000
_cell.angle_alpha   90.00
_cell.angle_beta   90.00
_cell.angle_gamma   90.00
#
_symmetry.space_group_name_H-M   'P 1'
#
loop_
_entity.id
_entity.type
_entity.pdbx_description
1 polymer ?
#
loop_
_entity_poly.entity_id
_entity_poly.type
_entity_poly.pdbx_seq_one_letter_code
_entity_poly.pdbx_strand_id
1 'polypeptide(L)'
;GLVPDAATSLLAPERLGYTEAFRFFCLGQTLDAERALSIGLASELCDGSEEETFALALDVARQVSKKPSIALETTRRLLRGEQRKVRNQIDREIELFRDALRDERTIRRIKRLARMAA
;
A
#
# COMPACT_ATOMS: atom_id res chain seq x y z
N GLY A 1 4.47 -15.28 5.22
CA GLY A 1 5.68 -15.92 5.75
C GLY A 1 6.75 -14.91 6.12
N LEU A 2 6.60 -13.67 5.66
CA LEU A 2 7.33 -12.52 6.15
C LEU A 2 6.37 -11.66 6.98
N VAL A 3 6.93 -10.73 7.74
CA VAL A 3 6.18 -9.66 8.39
C VAL A 3 5.83 -8.56 7.38
N PRO A 4 4.84 -7.70 7.67
CA PRO A 4 4.54 -6.53 6.84
C PRO A 4 5.72 -5.55 6.76
N ASP A 5 5.77 -4.76 5.68
CA ASP A 5 6.77 -3.74 5.39
C ASP A 5 6.13 -2.39 5.01
N ALA A 6 6.94 -1.35 4.74
CA ALA A 6 6.51 -0.03 4.29
C ALA A 6 5.52 0.72 5.22
N ALA A 7 5.64 0.53 6.53
CA ALA A 7 4.72 0.95 7.59
C ALA A 7 3.31 0.37 7.50
N THR A 8 3.10 -0.69 6.72
CA THR A 8 1.75 -1.23 6.53
C THR A 8 1.18 -1.87 7.79
N SER A 9 2.01 -2.31 8.74
CA SER A 9 1.52 -2.76 10.06
C SER A 9 0.97 -1.64 10.95
N LEU A 10 1.23 -0.37 10.60
CA LEU A 10 0.59 0.82 11.19
C LEU A 10 -0.55 1.33 10.30
N LEU A 11 -0.26 1.55 9.02
CA LEU A 11 -1.17 2.24 8.10
C LEU A 11 -2.37 1.39 7.69
N ALA A 12 -2.23 0.08 7.58
CA ALA A 12 -3.34 -0.77 7.16
C ALA A 12 -4.40 -0.92 8.25
N PRO A 13 -4.08 -1.15 9.54
CA PRO A 13 -5.09 -1.09 10.59
C PRO A 13 -5.78 0.28 10.68
N GLU A 14 -5.05 1.39 10.47
CA GLU A 14 -5.61 2.75 10.49
C GLU A 14 -6.59 3.02 9.32
N ARG A 15 -6.30 2.49 8.12
CA ARG A 15 -7.14 2.72 6.92
C ARG A 15 -8.23 1.68 6.71
N LEU A 16 -7.91 0.41 6.93
CA LEU A 16 -8.79 -0.72 6.61
C LEU A 16 -9.60 -1.18 7.84
N GLY A 17 -9.15 -0.82 9.05
CA GLY A 17 -9.56 -1.46 10.30
C GLY A 17 -8.78 -2.76 10.56
N TYR A 18 -8.67 -3.15 11.84
CA TYR A 18 -7.86 -4.30 12.26
C TYR A 18 -8.30 -5.61 11.60
N THR A 19 -9.60 -5.87 11.51
CA THR A 19 -10.13 -7.13 10.96
C THR A 19 -9.73 -7.32 9.50
N GLU A 20 -9.88 -6.29 8.67
CA GLU A 20 -9.50 -6.37 7.26
C GLU A 20 -7.98 -6.46 7.09
N ALA A 21 -7.22 -5.69 7.87
CA ALA A 21 -5.77 -5.79 7.88
C ALA A 21 -5.31 -7.22 8.24
N PHE A 22 -5.95 -7.87 9.22
CA PHE A 22 -5.63 -9.25 9.59
C PHE A 22 -5.96 -10.24 8.47
N ARG A 23 -7.12 -10.08 7.81
CA ARG A 23 -7.50 -10.93 6.67
C ARG A 23 -6.51 -10.79 5.52
N PHE A 24 -6.09 -9.56 5.21
CA PHE A 24 -5.11 -9.28 4.17
C PHE A 24 -3.73 -9.87 4.52
N PHE A 25 -3.15 -9.50 5.67
CA PHE A 25 -1.78 -9.89 6.02
C PHE A 25 -1.63 -11.33 6.52
N CYS A 26 -2.55 -11.80 7.36
CA CYS A 26 -2.41 -13.09 8.04
C CYS A 26 -3.10 -14.23 7.27
N LEU A 27 -4.26 -13.96 6.64
CA LEU A 27 -4.97 -14.98 5.84
C LEU A 27 -4.57 -14.97 4.36
N GLY A 28 -3.86 -13.93 3.89
CA GLY A 28 -3.40 -13.82 2.51
C GLY A 28 -4.55 -13.63 1.52
N GLN A 29 -5.62 -12.97 1.94
CA GLN A 29 -6.76 -12.69 1.07
C GLN A 29 -6.45 -11.55 0.11
N THR A 30 -6.97 -11.66 -1.11
CA THR A 30 -6.92 -10.60 -2.12
C THR A 30 -7.97 -9.54 -1.79
N LEU A 31 -7.63 -8.30 -2.13
CA LEU A 31 -8.55 -7.18 -2.08
C LEU A 31 -9.04 -6.89 -3.50
N ASP A 32 -10.35 -6.98 -3.74
CA ASP A 32 -10.94 -6.58 -5.01
C ASP A 32 -11.07 -5.05 -5.12
N ALA A 33 -11.45 -4.58 -6.31
CA ALA A 33 -11.46 -3.16 -6.64
C ALA A 33 -12.55 -2.42 -5.85
N GLU A 34 -13.74 -3.02 -5.75
CA GLU A 34 -14.89 -2.52 -4.99
C GLU A 34 -14.54 -2.34 -3.51
N ARG A 35 -13.88 -3.35 -2.91
CA ARG A 35 -13.44 -3.27 -1.52
C ARG A 35 -12.36 -2.21 -1.37
N ALA A 36 -11.38 -2.15 -2.29
CA ALA A 36 -10.33 -1.13 -2.27
C ALA A 36 -10.89 0.30 -2.34
N LEU A 37 -11.94 0.54 -3.13
CA LEU A 37 -12.65 1.82 -3.15
C LEU A 37 -13.37 2.05 -1.81
N SER A 38 -14.12 1.07 -1.30
CA SER A 38 -14.92 1.21 -0.08
C SER A 38 -14.10 1.58 1.17
N ILE A 39 -12.82 1.19 1.20
CA ILE A 39 -11.90 1.45 2.32
C ILE A 39 -10.91 2.60 2.01
N GLY A 40 -11.10 3.30 0.90
CA GLY A 40 -10.28 4.47 0.52
C GLY A 40 -8.84 4.14 0.10
N LEU A 41 -8.56 2.89 -0.28
CA LEU A 41 -7.28 2.52 -0.87
C LEU A 41 -7.21 2.94 -2.36
N ALA A 42 -8.33 2.81 -3.07
CA ALA A 42 -8.55 3.37 -4.40
C ALA A 42 -9.45 4.62 -4.30
N SER A 43 -9.27 5.57 -5.22
CA SER A 43 -10.07 6.81 -5.25
C SER A 43 -11.25 6.76 -6.22
N GLU A 44 -11.19 5.89 -7.23
CA GLU A 44 -12.18 5.78 -8.29
C GLU A 44 -12.09 4.40 -8.93
N LEU A 45 -13.22 3.90 -9.44
CA LEU A 45 -13.30 2.68 -10.25
C LEU A 45 -13.69 3.07 -11.67
N CYS A 46 -13.13 2.36 -12.64
CA CYS A 46 -13.44 2.52 -14.05
C CYS A 46 -13.78 1.15 -14.62
N ASP A 47 -15.00 0.99 -15.12
CA ASP A 47 -15.46 -0.23 -15.80
C ASP A 47 -15.07 -0.24 -17.30
N GLY A 48 -14.27 0.74 -17.72
CA GLY A 48 -13.83 0.96 -19.09
C GLY A 48 -12.59 0.17 -19.49
N SER A 49 -12.17 0.34 -20.75
CA SER A 49 -10.92 -0.23 -21.24
C SER A 49 -9.69 0.35 -20.54
N GLU A 50 -8.52 -0.25 -20.77
CA GLU A 50 -7.24 0.27 -20.26
C GLU A 50 -7.00 1.71 -20.78
N GLU A 51 -7.38 1.99 -22.03
CA GLU A 51 -7.29 3.32 -22.62
C GLU A 51 -8.21 4.33 -21.92
N GLU A 52 -9.42 3.93 -21.56
CA GLU A 52 -10.38 4.79 -20.83
C GLU A 52 -9.88 5.08 -19.41
N THR A 53 -9.35 4.05 -18.73
CA THR A 53 -8.72 4.20 -17.41
C THR A 53 -7.52 5.15 -17.47
N PHE A 54 -6.67 5.03 -18.50
CA PHE A 54 -5.54 5.94 -18.70
C PHE A 54 -6.01 7.36 -18.99
N ALA A 55 -7.03 7.55 -19.83
CA ALA A 55 -7.57 8.85 -20.17
C ALA A 55 -8.12 9.57 -18.91
N LEU A 56 -8.82 8.85 -18.04
CA LEU A 56 -9.32 9.35 -16.76
C LEU A 56 -8.16 9.80 -15.84
N ALA A 57 -7.16 8.94 -15.64
CA ALA A 57 -5.99 9.28 -14.83
C ALA A 57 -5.22 10.50 -15.39
N LEU A 58 -5.12 10.60 -16.71
CA LEU A 58 -4.48 11.74 -17.38
C LEU A 58 -5.27 13.03 -17.21
N ASP A 59 -6.61 12.99 -17.22
CA ASP A 59 -7.42 14.17 -16.94
C ASP A 59 -7.20 14.67 -15.50
N VAL A 60 -7.22 13.78 -14.50
CA VAL A 60 -6.90 14.15 -13.11
C VAL A 60 -5.51 14.78 -13.01
N ALA A 61 -4.50 14.21 -13.68
CA ALA A 61 -3.15 14.77 -13.71
C ALA A 61 -3.13 16.18 -14.34
N ARG A 62 -3.89 16.41 -15.41
CA ARG A 62 -4.06 17.74 -16.04
C ARG A 62 -4.77 18.74 -15.12
N GLN A 63 -5.73 18.29 -14.33
CA GLN A 63 -6.40 19.15 -13.34
C GLN A 63 -5.42 19.59 -12.25
N VAL A 64 -4.54 18.69 -11.79
CA VAL A 64 -3.49 18.99 -10.81
C VAL A 64 -2.44 19.92 -11.41
N SER A 65 -1.96 19.66 -12.63
CA SER A 65 -0.86 20.43 -13.25
C SER A 65 -1.19 21.90 -13.52
N LYS A 66 -2.48 22.26 -13.63
CA LYS A 66 -2.94 23.65 -13.77
C LYS A 66 -2.85 24.47 -12.48
N LYS A 67 -2.59 23.86 -11.32
CA LYS A 67 -2.53 24.55 -10.03
C LYS A 67 -1.10 25.01 -9.70
N PRO A 68 -0.91 26.09 -8.92
CA PRO A 68 0.42 26.52 -8.50
C PRO A 68 1.15 25.42 -7.70
N SER A 69 2.35 25.05 -8.14
CA SER A 69 3.14 23.95 -7.56
C SER A 69 3.41 24.14 -6.06
N ILE A 70 3.79 25.36 -5.65
CA ILE A 70 4.05 25.71 -4.25
C ILE A 70 2.80 25.50 -3.38
N ALA A 71 1.62 25.90 -3.87
CA ALA A 71 0.36 25.71 -3.14
C ALA A 71 0.02 24.22 -3.00
N LEU A 72 0.20 23.43 -4.06
CA LEU A 72 -0.01 21.98 -4.03
C LEU A 72 0.94 21.27 -3.07
N GLU A 73 2.24 21.57 -3.15
CA GLU A 73 3.24 20.94 -2.28
C GLU A 73 2.97 21.26 -0.81
N THR A 74 2.71 22.54 -0.51
CA THR A 74 2.40 23.00 0.84
C THR A 74 1.14 22.32 1.37
N THR A 75 0.06 22.29 0.57
CA THR A 75 -1.20 21.61 0.94
C THR A 75 -0.97 20.12 1.18
N ARG A 76 -0.25 19.44 0.28
CA ARG A 76 0.06 18.01 0.41
C ARG A 76 0.88 17.72 1.68
N ARG A 77 1.82 18.60 2.04
CA ARG A 77 2.61 18.47 3.26
C ARG A 77 1.75 18.66 4.51
N LEU A 78 0.85 19.63 4.52
CA LEU A 78 -0.10 19.85 5.62
C LEU A 78 -1.04 18.66 5.80
N LEU A 79 -1.63 18.15 4.71
CA LEU A 79 -2.51 16.97 4.73
C LEU A 79 -1.81 15.71 5.25
N ARG A 80 -0.53 15.54 4.91
CA ARG A 80 0.27 14.41 5.42
C ARG A 80 0.57 14.50 6.91
N GLY A 81 0.65 15.71 7.48
CA GLY A 81 0.99 15.89 8.87
C GLY A 81 2.38 15.34 9.24
N GLU A 82 2.57 15.03 10.53
CA GLU A 82 3.84 14.51 11.03
C GLU A 82 4.10 13.06 10.59
N GLN A 83 5.23 12.84 9.92
CA GLN A 83 5.61 11.53 9.36
C GLN A 83 6.53 10.70 10.28
N ARG A 84 6.81 11.16 11.50
CA ARG A 84 7.74 10.49 12.43
C ARG A 84 7.28 9.07 12.78
N LYS A 85 5.98 8.90 13.08
CA LYS A 85 5.40 7.58 13.41
C LYS A 85 5.59 6.59 12.26
N VAL A 86 5.30 7.02 11.03
CA VAL A 86 5.46 6.19 9.82
C VAL A 86 6.92 5.78 9.63
N ARG A 87 7.86 6.72 9.74
CA ARG A 87 9.30 6.43 9.60
C ARG A 87 9.78 5.42 10.64
N ASN A 88 9.44 5.64 11.91
CA ASN A 88 9.80 4.73 12.98
C ASN A 88 9.19 3.32 12.77
N GLN A 89 7.97 3.24 12.22
CA GLN A 89 7.36 1.96 11.89
C GLN A 89 8.11 1.25 10.77
N ILE A 90 8.54 1.97 9.72
CA ILE A 90 9.37 1.40 8.64
C ILE A 90 10.65 0.81 9.22
N ASP A 91 11.36 1.56 10.07
CA ASP A 91 12.60 1.08 10.69
C ASP A 91 12.36 -0.19 11.51
N ARG A 92 11.27 -0.20 12.29
CA ARG A 92 10.89 -1.35 13.11
C ARG A 92 10.54 -2.58 12.27
N GLU A 93 9.78 -2.39 11.19
CA GLU A 93 9.42 -3.47 10.27
C GLU A 93 10.65 -4.03 9.56
N ILE A 94 11.60 -3.19 9.14
CA ILE A 94 12.85 -3.63 8.50
C ILE A 94 13.65 -4.58 9.40
N GLU A 95 13.74 -4.29 10.70
CA GLU A 95 14.40 -5.16 11.67
C GLU A 95 13.71 -6.54 11.74
N LEU A 96 12.40 -6.54 11.93
CA LEU A 96 11.59 -7.76 12.04
C LEU A 96 11.62 -8.57 10.74
N PHE A 97 11.60 -7.89 9.59
CA PHE A 97 11.69 -8.49 8.27
C PHE A 97 13.04 -9.18 8.06
N ARG A 98 14.13 -8.52 8.48
CA ARG A 98 15.48 -9.10 8.45
C ARG A 98 15.58 -10.36 9.32
N ASP A 99 14.97 -10.35 10.49
CA ASP A 99 14.97 -11.53 11.37
C ASP A 99 14.13 -12.66 10.78
N ALA A 100 12.97 -12.34 10.17
CA ALA A 100 12.16 -13.34 9.47
C ALA A 100 12.91 -14.00 8.30
N LEU A 101 13.78 -13.26 7.60
CA LEU A 101 14.63 -13.80 6.53
C LEU A 101 15.73 -14.75 7.02
N ARG A 102 16.02 -14.78 8.33
CA ARG A 102 16.96 -15.74 8.93
C ARG A 102 16.28 -17.04 9.35
N ASP A 103 14.95 -17.07 9.45
CA ASP A 103 14.19 -18.28 9.79
C ASP A 103 14.17 -19.26 8.60
N GLU A 104 14.59 -20.50 8.84
CA GLU A 104 14.70 -21.52 7.80
C GLU A 104 13.36 -21.89 7.16
N ARG A 105 12.23 -21.78 7.88
CA ARG A 105 10.90 -22.07 7.32
C ARG A 105 10.51 -20.96 6.36
N THR A 106 10.80 -19.71 6.69
CA THR A 106 10.61 -18.56 5.80
C THR A 106 11.43 -18.73 4.53
N ILE A 107 12.74 -19.00 4.64
CA ILE A 107 13.63 -19.19 3.48
C ILE A 107 13.12 -20.34 2.58
N ARG A 108 12.75 -21.49 3.17
CA ARG A 108 12.20 -22.63 2.43
C ARG A 108 10.91 -22.24 1.68
N ARG A 109 10.01 -21.49 2.32
CA ARG A 109 8.76 -21.05 1.69
C ARG A 109 9.02 -20.10 0.51
N ILE A 110 9.91 -19.13 0.66
CA ILE A 110 10.26 -18.19 -0.42
C ILE A 110 10.86 -18.94 -1.61
N LYS A 111 11.81 -19.86 -1.37
CA LYS A 111 12.40 -20.70 -2.43
C LYS A 111 11.36 -21.53 -3.18
N ARG A 112 10.36 -22.07 -2.48
CA ARG A 112 9.26 -22.82 -3.10
C ARG A 112 8.40 -21.92 -3.99
N LEU A 113 8.01 -20.75 -3.50
CA LEU A 113 7.19 -19.79 -4.26
C LEU A 113 7.93 -19.30 -5.52
N ALA A 114 9.21 -18.97 -5.41
CA ALA A 114 10.03 -18.52 -6.54
C ALA A 114 10.10 -19.56 -7.67
N ARG A 115 10.14 -20.86 -7.34
CA ARG A 115 10.13 -21.95 -8.33
C ARG A 115 8.77 -22.18 -8.98
N MET A 116 7.68 -21.78 -8.33
CA MET A 116 6.33 -21.91 -8.87
C MET A 116 5.95 -20.75 -9.80
N ALA A 117 6.67 -19.63 -9.70
CA ALA A 117 6.46 -18.43 -10.50
C ALA A 117 7.38 -18.34 -11.74
N ALA A 118 8.29 -19.31 -11.91
CA ALA A 118 9.19 -19.46 -13.04
C ALA A 118 8.74 -20.62 -13.93
#